data_AF-A0A963PRV9-F1
#
_entry.id   AF-A0A963PRV9-F1
#
_cell.length_a   1.000
_cell.length_b   1.000
_cell.length_c   1.000
_cell.angle_alpha   90.00
_cell.angle_beta   90.00
_cell.angle_gamma   90.00
#
_symmetry.space_group_name_H-M   'P 1'
#
loop_
_entity.id
_entity.type
_entity.pdbx_description
1 polymer ?
#
loop_
_entity_poly.entity_id
_entity_poly.type
_entity_poly.pdbx_seq_one_letter_code
_entity_poly.pdbx_strand_id
1 'polypeptide(L)'
;MHAGALAAPRGVRRRQALLAVAAVAIGAGSGARASVAPQEIRTALPTAVLSGSTRFTYWGFSVYDASLWVVPGFEAREFDQHRFALHLQYLRNFSNAAITERSVLEMARQSGATAQRRAVWTQ
;
A
#
# COMPACT_ATOMS: atom_id res chain seq x y z
N MET A 1 46.44 55.93 40.71
CA MET A 1 45.59 56.49 41.80
C MET A 1 44.16 56.07 41.53
N HIS A 2 43.48 55.53 42.56
CA HIS A 2 42.05 55.11 42.69
C HIS A 2 41.61 53.89 41.83
N ALA A 3 41.40 52.67 42.33
CA ALA A 3 40.51 52.12 43.39
C ALA A 3 39.07 51.81 42.93
N GLY A 4 38.57 50.60 43.28
CA GLY A 4 37.16 50.17 43.19
C GLY A 4 36.99 48.87 42.38
N ALA A 5 36.98 47.65 42.92
CA ALA A 5 36.09 47.02 43.91
C ALA A 5 34.68 46.67 43.40
N LEU A 6 34.28 45.41 43.68
CA LEU A 6 32.92 44.85 43.85
C LEU A 6 32.26 44.05 42.70
N ALA A 7 32.19 42.73 42.96
CA ALA A 7 30.98 41.90 43.02
C ALA A 7 30.11 41.63 41.76
N ALA A 8 29.95 40.32 41.50
CA ALA A 8 28.92 39.64 40.71
C ALA A 8 27.47 40.04 41.15
N PRO A 9 26.33 39.64 40.50
CA PRO A 9 26.17 38.48 39.62
C PRO A 9 25.05 38.54 38.52
N ARG A 10 24.88 37.39 37.82
CA ARG A 10 23.61 36.79 37.34
C ARG A 10 22.74 37.50 36.29
N GLY A 11 22.51 36.77 35.20
CA GLY A 11 21.28 36.93 34.40
C GLY A 11 21.31 36.26 33.03
N VAL A 12 21.58 34.96 32.94
CA VAL A 12 21.30 34.22 31.69
C VAL A 12 19.80 34.24 31.47
N ARG A 13 19.34 34.98 30.44
CA ARG A 13 17.93 35.09 30.09
C ARG A 13 17.46 33.75 29.54
N ARG A 14 16.79 32.98 30.40
CA ARG A 14 15.92 31.85 30.06
C ARG A 14 14.87 32.30 29.04
N ARG A 15 14.97 31.78 27.82
CA ARG A 15 13.81 31.57 26.93
C ARG A 15 13.81 30.07 26.65
N GLN A 16 13.29 29.24 27.56
CA GLN A 16 11.96 28.64 27.44
C GLN A 16 11.70 28.22 25.98
N ALA A 17 12.25 27.09 25.56
CA ALA A 17 11.65 25.76 25.65
C ALA A 17 10.29 25.68 24.93
N LEU A 18 10.29 25.14 23.71
CA LEU A 18 9.22 24.28 23.23
C LEU A 18 9.84 23.18 22.36
N LEU A 19 10.06 22.03 23.02
CA LEU A 19 10.17 20.74 22.38
C LEU A 19 8.77 20.38 21.84
N ALA A 20 8.61 20.33 20.53
CA ALA A 20 7.51 19.59 19.92
C ALA A 20 8.09 18.27 19.40
N VAL A 21 8.22 17.28 20.29
CA VAL A 21 8.36 15.88 19.87
C VAL A 21 7.00 15.49 19.32
N ALA A 22 6.85 15.49 18.00
CA ALA A 22 5.72 14.83 17.36
C ALA A 22 5.91 13.33 17.52
N ALA A 23 5.35 12.77 18.59
CA ALA A 23 5.16 11.33 18.72
C ALA A 23 4.15 10.90 17.66
N VAL A 24 4.65 10.46 16.50
CA VAL A 24 3.83 9.77 15.50
C VAL A 24 3.52 8.39 16.07
N ALA A 25 2.44 8.32 16.84
CA ALA A 25 1.79 7.07 17.19
C ALA A 25 1.05 6.54 15.95
N ILE A 26 1.74 5.85 15.04
CA ILE A 26 1.07 4.92 14.12
C ILE A 26 0.93 3.58 14.86
N GLY A 27 0.10 3.62 15.90
CA GLY A 27 -0.58 2.44 16.41
C GLY A 27 -1.92 2.32 15.70
N ALA A 28 -1.90 2.07 14.39
CA ALA A 28 -3.10 1.56 13.74
C ALA A 28 -3.23 0.12 14.18
N GLY A 29 -3.97 -0.11 15.27
CA GLY A 29 -4.45 -1.44 15.60
C GLY A 29 -5.08 -2.02 14.34
N SER A 30 -4.50 -3.11 13.83
CA SER A 30 -5.15 -3.99 12.88
C SER A 30 -6.37 -4.55 13.57
N GLY A 31 -7.45 -3.77 13.61
CA GLY A 31 -8.77 -4.30 13.85
C GLY A 31 -8.96 -5.32 12.76
N ALA A 32 -8.88 -6.60 13.13
CA ALA A 32 -9.29 -7.71 12.31
C ALA A 32 -10.78 -7.54 12.04
N ARG A 33 -11.13 -6.61 11.15
CA ARG A 33 -12.39 -6.64 10.45
C ARG A 33 -12.37 -8.00 9.76
N ALA A 34 -13.40 -8.80 9.98
CA ALA A 34 -13.62 -10.00 9.20
C ALA A 34 -13.73 -9.57 7.73
N SER A 35 -12.60 -9.54 7.06
CA SER A 35 -12.52 -9.25 5.64
C SER A 35 -12.96 -10.53 4.97
N VAL A 36 -14.10 -10.48 4.29
CA VAL A 36 -14.53 -11.58 3.44
C VAL A 36 -13.55 -11.62 2.26
N ALA A 37 -12.94 -12.80 2.03
CA ALA A 37 -12.03 -12.99 0.90
C ALA A 37 -12.74 -12.65 -0.42
N PRO A 38 -12.09 -11.97 -1.39
CA PRO A 38 -12.60 -11.77 -2.75
C PRO A 38 -13.10 -13.07 -3.38
N GLN A 39 -14.02 -12.99 -4.34
CA GLN A 39 -14.67 -14.19 -4.91
C GLN A 39 -13.65 -15.15 -5.52
N GLU A 40 -12.67 -14.61 -6.24
CA GLU A 40 -11.58 -15.34 -6.89
C GLU A 40 -10.78 -16.14 -5.85
N ILE A 41 -10.52 -15.52 -4.69
CA ILE A 41 -9.83 -16.19 -3.58
C ILE A 41 -10.74 -17.23 -2.94
N ARG A 42 -12.03 -16.96 -2.72
CA ARG A 42 -12.96 -17.96 -2.16
C ARG A 42 -13.09 -19.18 -3.06
N THR A 43 -13.05 -19.00 -4.37
CA THR A 43 -13.10 -20.11 -5.33
C THR A 43 -11.80 -20.90 -5.35
N ALA A 44 -10.64 -20.25 -5.30
CA ALA A 44 -9.34 -20.93 -5.36
C ALA A 44 -8.88 -21.51 -3.99
N LEU A 45 -9.22 -20.82 -2.90
CA LEU A 45 -8.78 -21.08 -1.53
C LEU A 45 -9.96 -20.88 -0.55
N PRO A 46 -10.90 -21.84 -0.48
CA PRO A 46 -12.14 -21.68 0.29
C PRO A 46 -11.94 -21.45 1.80
N THR A 47 -10.82 -21.93 2.35
CA THR A 47 -10.47 -21.82 3.77
C THR A 47 -9.53 -20.65 4.06
N ALA A 48 -9.32 -19.76 3.09
CA ALA A 48 -8.41 -18.64 3.26
C ALA A 48 -8.88 -17.64 4.33
N VAL A 49 -7.93 -17.21 5.16
CA VAL A 49 -8.09 -16.15 6.14
C VAL A 49 -7.12 -15.01 5.83
N LEU A 50 -7.50 -13.77 6.12
CA LEU A 50 -6.61 -12.63 5.92
C LEU A 50 -5.45 -12.71 6.92
N SER A 51 -4.24 -12.79 6.41
CA SER A 51 -3.00 -12.74 7.20
C SER A 51 -2.55 -11.31 7.45
N GLY A 52 -2.68 -10.44 6.44
CA GLY A 52 -2.31 -9.04 6.56
C GLY A 52 -2.69 -8.22 5.34
N SER A 53 -2.75 -6.90 5.49
CA SER A 53 -3.02 -5.98 4.39
C SER A 53 -2.24 -4.69 4.55
N THR A 54 -1.98 -4.03 3.43
CA THR A 54 -1.28 -2.74 3.38
C THR A 54 -1.75 -1.93 2.19
N ARG A 55 -1.61 -0.60 2.28
CA ARG A 55 -1.81 0.30 1.15
C ARG A 55 -0.47 0.72 0.61
N PHE A 56 -0.22 0.46 -0.67
CA PHE A 56 0.95 1.01 -1.35
C PHE A 56 0.66 2.43 -1.84
N THR A 57 1.55 3.36 -1.48
CA THR A 57 1.52 4.75 -1.96
C THR A 57 2.85 5.10 -2.63
N TYR A 58 2.78 5.91 -3.68
CA TYR A 58 3.96 6.42 -4.39
C TYR A 58 3.78 7.91 -4.62
N TRP A 59 4.71 8.74 -4.16
CA TRP A 59 4.63 10.20 -4.29
C TRP A 59 3.31 10.80 -3.74
N GLY A 60 2.88 10.34 -2.55
CA GLY A 60 1.64 10.81 -1.91
C GLY A 60 0.35 10.25 -2.51
N PHE A 61 0.46 9.42 -3.54
CA PHE A 61 -0.67 8.86 -4.25
C PHE A 61 -0.90 7.38 -3.88
N SER A 62 -2.13 7.04 -3.47
CA SER A 62 -2.53 5.63 -3.29
C SER A 62 -2.58 4.91 -4.63
N VAL A 63 -1.87 3.78 -4.73
CA VAL A 63 -1.75 3.00 -5.96
C VAL A 63 -2.61 1.74 -5.88
N TYR A 64 -2.43 0.91 -4.85
CA TYR A 64 -3.23 -0.28 -4.61
C TYR A 64 -3.32 -0.64 -3.12
N ASP A 65 -4.37 -1.38 -2.78
CA ASP A 65 -4.47 -2.13 -1.52
C ASP A 65 -4.00 -3.57 -1.76
N ALA A 66 -2.97 -3.98 -1.03
CA ALA A 66 -2.45 -5.33 -1.01
C ALA A 66 -3.05 -6.09 0.19
N SER A 67 -3.49 -7.32 -0.03
CA SER A 67 -3.97 -8.22 1.03
C SER A 67 -3.43 -9.63 0.81
N LEU A 68 -2.84 -10.20 1.84
CA LEU A 68 -2.33 -11.56 1.87
C LEU A 68 -3.33 -12.47 2.56
N TRP A 69 -3.71 -13.54 1.88
CA TRP A 69 -4.67 -14.53 2.32
C TRP A 69 -3.98 -15.89 2.42
N VAL A 70 -4.16 -16.58 3.54
CA VAL A 70 -3.44 -17.81 3.85
C VAL A 70 -4.41 -18.88 4.34
N VAL A 71 -4.04 -20.14 4.21
CA VAL A 71 -4.78 -21.26 4.81
C VAL A 71 -4.33 -21.51 6.25
N PRO A 72 -5.15 -22.17 7.09
CA PRO A 72 -4.71 -22.60 8.42
C PRO A 72 -3.40 -23.40 8.36
N GLY A 73 -2.47 -23.11 9.26
CA GLY A 73 -1.15 -23.74 9.29
C GLY A 73 -0.10 -23.11 8.35
N PHE A 74 -0.38 -21.96 7.74
CA PHE A 74 0.60 -21.24 6.94
C PHE A 74 1.82 -20.78 7.74
N GLU A 75 3.02 -21.15 7.27
CA GLU A 75 4.30 -20.73 7.82
C GLU A 75 5.07 -19.82 6.85
N ALA A 76 5.36 -18.60 7.28
CA ALA A 76 5.97 -17.58 6.40
C ALA A 76 7.40 -17.94 5.93
N ARG A 77 8.14 -18.75 6.70
CA ARG A 77 9.50 -19.19 6.34
C ARG A 77 9.52 -20.29 5.28
N GLU A 78 8.40 -21.00 5.11
CA GLU A 78 8.22 -22.09 4.15
C GLU A 78 7.04 -21.77 3.23
N PHE A 79 6.92 -20.50 2.84
CA PHE A 79 5.77 -19.99 2.10
C PHE A 79 5.55 -20.72 0.77
N ASP A 80 6.62 -21.27 0.19
CA ASP A 80 6.63 -22.05 -1.05
C ASP A 80 5.97 -23.42 -0.90
N GLN A 81 5.91 -23.95 0.32
CA GLN A 81 5.23 -25.21 0.66
C GLN A 81 3.75 -25.01 0.98
N HIS A 82 3.32 -23.77 1.16
CA HIS A 82 1.96 -23.43 1.58
C HIS A 82 1.18 -22.76 0.46
N ARG A 83 -0.14 -23.02 0.42
CA ARG A 83 -1.02 -22.27 -0.47
C ARG A 83 -1.37 -20.93 0.16
N PHE A 84 -1.24 -19.87 -0.61
CA PHE A 84 -1.64 -18.52 -0.24
C PHE A 84 -2.10 -17.77 -1.49
N ALA A 85 -2.77 -16.63 -1.28
CA ALA A 85 -3.11 -15.70 -2.34
C ALA A 85 -2.73 -14.28 -1.95
N LEU A 86 -2.12 -13.56 -2.89
CA LEU A 86 -1.94 -12.12 -2.80
C LEU A 86 -3.00 -11.45 -3.68
N HIS A 87 -3.81 -10.58 -3.08
CA HIS A 87 -4.82 -9.81 -3.80
C HIS A 87 -4.43 -8.34 -3.82
N LEU A 88 -4.40 -7.77 -5.02
CA LEU A 88 -4.05 -6.38 -5.28
C LEU A 88 -5.26 -5.65 -5.85
N GLN A 89 -5.88 -4.80 -5.04
CA GLN A 89 -6.96 -3.93 -5.48
C GLN A 89 -6.36 -2.60 -5.93
N TYR A 90 -6.28 -2.38 -7.23
CA TYR A 90 -5.83 -1.12 -7.78
C TYR A 90 -6.84 -0.01 -7.47
N LEU A 91 -6.35 1.08 -6.86
CA LEU A 91 -7.18 2.22 -6.44
C LEU A 91 -7.16 3.36 -7.46
N ARG A 92 -6.48 3.13 -8.58
CA ARG A 92 -6.43 4.05 -9.71
C ARG A 92 -6.96 3.33 -10.92
N ASN A 93 -7.79 4.03 -11.69
CA ASN A 93 -7.85 3.76 -13.12
C ASN A 93 -6.46 4.10 -13.67
N PHE A 94 -5.58 3.10 -13.75
CA PHE A 94 -4.59 3.12 -14.83
C PHE A 94 -5.38 3.37 -16.11
N SER A 95 -4.90 4.26 -16.96
CA SER A 95 -5.55 4.58 -18.23
C SER A 95 -5.62 3.33 -19.12
N ASN A 96 -6.54 2.42 -18.82
CA ASN A 96 -6.90 1.26 -19.64
C ASN A 96 -7.47 1.74 -20.97
N ALA A 97 -8.02 2.96 -21.04
CA ALA A 97 -8.40 3.55 -22.32
C ALA A 97 -7.19 3.66 -23.27
N ALA A 98 -6.03 4.15 -22.79
CA ALA A 98 -4.86 4.34 -23.65
C ALA A 98 -4.08 3.05 -23.95
N ILE A 99 -4.15 2.05 -23.06
CA ILE A 99 -3.48 0.75 -23.24
C ILE A 99 -4.33 -0.16 -24.13
N THR A 100 -5.65 -0.25 -23.90
CA THR A 100 -6.55 -1.05 -24.73
C THR A 100 -6.63 -0.53 -26.16
N GLU A 101 -6.72 0.79 -26.37
CA GLU A 101 -6.81 1.36 -27.72
C GLU A 101 -5.55 1.09 -28.54
N ARG A 102 -4.36 1.32 -27.96
CA ARG A 102 -3.10 1.01 -28.66
C ARG A 102 -2.87 -0.49 -28.84
N SER A 103 -3.22 -1.35 -27.87
CA SER A 103 -3.11 -2.80 -28.05
C SER A 103 -4.08 -3.35 -29.10
N VAL A 104 -5.33 -2.87 -29.15
CA VAL A 104 -6.30 -3.27 -30.18
C VAL A 104 -5.87 -2.80 -31.57
N LEU A 105 -5.39 -1.56 -31.69
CA LEU A 105 -4.89 -1.04 -32.97
C LEU A 105 -3.63 -1.77 -33.44
N GLU A 106 -2.72 -2.12 -32.53
CA GLU A 106 -1.49 -2.84 -32.86
C GLU A 106 -1.79 -4.30 -33.24
N MET A 107 -2.66 -5.00 -32.50
CA MET A 107 -3.12 -6.35 -32.84
C MET A 107 -3.92 -6.39 -34.16
N ALA A 108 -4.74 -5.36 -34.43
CA ALA A 108 -5.48 -5.23 -35.69
C ALA A 108 -4.58 -4.94 -36.90
N ARG A 109 -3.43 -4.29 -36.67
CA ARG A 109 -2.43 -4.04 -37.72
C ARG A 109 -1.56 -5.28 -37.99
N GLN A 110 -1.27 -6.07 -36.95
CA GLN A 110 -0.39 -7.24 -37.02
C GLN A 110 -1.10 -8.54 -37.41
N SER A 111 -2.40 -8.64 -37.21
CA SER A 111 -3.19 -9.82 -37.59
C SER A 111 -4.39 -9.38 -38.41
N GLY A 112 -4.63 -9.99 -39.56
CA GLY A 112 -5.88 -9.86 -40.32
C GLY A 112 -7.07 -10.47 -39.54
N ALA A 113 -7.33 -9.97 -38.32
CA ALA A 113 -8.31 -10.51 -37.40
C ALA A 113 -9.71 -10.00 -37.79
N THR A 114 -10.51 -10.91 -38.33
CA THR A 114 -11.92 -10.69 -38.67
C THR A 114 -12.72 -10.21 -37.46
N ALA A 115 -13.71 -9.34 -37.68
CA ALA A 115 -14.53 -8.68 -36.64
C ALA A 115 -15.07 -9.64 -35.56
N GLN A 116 -15.35 -10.90 -35.92
CA GLN A 116 -15.83 -11.94 -35.00
C GLN A 116 -14.86 -12.26 -33.86
N ARG A 117 -13.54 -12.20 -34.09
CA ARG A 117 -12.52 -12.51 -33.08
C ARG A 117 -12.28 -11.35 -32.11
N ARG A 118 -12.60 -10.11 -32.53
CA ARG A 118 -12.50 -8.91 -31.69
C ARG A 118 -13.57 -8.84 -30.61
N ALA A 119 -14.77 -9.36 -30.87
CA ALA A 119 -15.88 -9.35 -29.91
C ALA A 119 -15.59 -10.18 -28.64
N VAL A 120 -14.79 -11.25 -28.77
CA VAL A 120 -14.44 -12.16 -27.66
C VAL A 120 -13.46 -11.51 -26.66
N TRP A 121 -12.65 -10.55 -27.09
CA TRP A 121 -11.64 -9.92 -26.23
C TRP A 121 -12.13 -8.67 -25.47
N THR A 122 -13.32 -8.19 -25.83
CA THR A 122 -13.96 -7.02 -25.22
C THR A 122 -15.06 -7.36 -24.22
N GLN A 123 -15.27 -8.65 -23.90
CA GLN A 123 -16.15 -9.06 -22.81
C GLN A 123 -15.41 -9.15 -21.48
#